data_AF-A0AAJ1V6L9-F1
#
_entry.id   AF-A0AAJ1V6L9-F1
#
_cell.length_a   1.000
_cell.length_b   1.000
_cell.length_c   1.000
_cell.angle_alpha   90.00
_cell.angle_beta   90.00
_cell.angle_gamma   90.00
#
_symmetry.space_group_name_H-M   'P 1'
#
loop_
_entity.id
_entity.type
_entity.pdbx_description
1 polymer ?
#
loop_
_entity_poly.entity_id
_entity_poly.type
_entity_poly.pdbx_seq_one_letter_code
_entity_poly.pdbx_strand_id
1 'polypeptide(L)'
;MNLYRSSGGNVYYHTEPKYADYYLKVTGNQEYYTGKKGGTEYQFTYSGNSTDEVLADGIANCPLYTKYLTLSGEDELNAQVWTFCGAAALVKCTYNEQGANEYVASVIVTLKSFLEDPSTCPCTDVIPQTVWNTH
;
A
#
# COMPACT_ATOMS: atom_id res chain seq x y z
N MET A 1 7.12 6.30 -0.16
CA MET A 1 7.61 5.28 -1.11
C MET A 1 9.05 4.97 -0.75
N ASN A 2 9.36 3.72 -0.39
CA ASN A 2 10.72 3.31 -0.05
C ASN A 2 11.53 3.12 -1.32
N LEU A 3 12.29 4.13 -1.72
CA LEU A 3 13.08 4.12 -2.94
C LEU A 3 14.55 3.83 -2.59
N TYR A 4 15.11 2.81 -3.22
CA TYR A 4 16.52 2.47 -3.09
C TYR A 4 17.22 2.68 -4.44
N ARG A 5 18.42 3.28 -4.42
CA ARG A 5 19.23 3.54 -5.62
C ARG A 5 20.64 3.01 -5.46
N SER A 6 21.19 2.49 -6.54
CA SER A 6 22.59 2.08 -6.65
C SER A 6 23.34 3.10 -7.51
N SER A 7 24.59 3.40 -7.15
CA SER A 7 25.52 4.18 -7.97
C SER A 7 26.49 3.29 -8.77
N GLY A 8 26.18 1.98 -8.86
CA GLY A 8 27.02 0.95 -9.45
C GLY A 8 27.17 -0.25 -8.51
N GLY A 9 27.22 -1.45 -9.08
CA GLY A 9 27.30 -2.71 -8.32
C GLY A 9 25.95 -3.17 -7.77
N ASN A 10 25.99 -4.09 -6.81
CA ASN A 10 24.83 -4.86 -6.36
C ASN A 10 24.22 -4.37 -5.03
N VAL A 11 24.66 -3.22 -4.53
CA VAL A 11 24.14 -2.62 -3.29
C VAL A 11 23.35 -1.35 -3.62
N TYR A 12 22.16 -1.26 -3.05
CA TYR A 12 21.22 -0.15 -3.21
C TYR A 12 20.97 0.47 -1.85
N TYR A 13 21.04 1.80 -1.76
CA TYR A 13 20.82 2.55 -0.52
C TYR A 13 19.53 3.36 -0.59
N HIS A 14 18.91 3.58 0.57
CA HIS A 14 17.68 4.36 0.64
C HIS A 14 17.93 5.81 0.18
N THR A 15 17.03 6.38 -0.62
CA THR A 15 17.19 7.74 -1.16
C THR A 15 16.90 8.85 -0.16
N GLU A 16 16.07 8.61 0.85
CA GLU A 16 15.87 9.55 1.98
C GLU A 16 17.10 9.58 2.90
N PRO A 17 17.71 10.76 3.16
CA PRO A 17 18.95 10.87 3.94
C PRO A 17 18.88 10.28 5.36
N LYS A 18 17.73 10.36 6.03
CA LYS A 18 17.53 9.80 7.38
C LYS A 18 17.64 8.27 7.42
N TYR A 19 17.56 7.59 6.28
CA TYR A 19 17.66 6.14 6.15
C TYR A 19 18.87 5.72 5.31
N ALA A 20 19.85 6.60 5.09
CA ALA A 20 20.99 6.33 4.22
C ALA A 20 21.84 5.12 4.65
N ASP A 21 21.77 4.71 5.93
CA ASP A 21 22.46 3.52 6.43
C ASP A 21 21.76 2.21 6.07
N TYR A 22 20.49 2.24 5.63
CA TYR A 22 19.74 1.05 5.22
C TYR A 22 20.04 0.71 3.77
N TYR A 23 20.20 -0.58 3.50
CA TYR A 23 20.54 -1.05 2.16
C TYR A 23 19.86 -2.37 1.78
N LEU A 24 19.84 -2.61 0.47
CA LEU A 24 19.54 -3.88 -0.17
C LEU A 24 20.77 -4.33 -0.95
N LYS A 25 21.24 -5.57 -0.78
CA LYS A 25 22.37 -6.16 -1.51
C LYS A 25 21.88 -7.38 -2.28
N VAL A 26 21.81 -7.28 -3.60
CA VAL A 26 21.37 -8.37 -4.49
C VAL A 26 22.54 -9.32 -4.75
N THR A 27 22.44 -10.58 -4.35
CA THR A 27 23.55 -11.56 -4.46
C THR A 27 23.29 -12.67 -5.46
N GLY A 28 22.06 -12.80 -5.95
CA GLY A 28 21.68 -13.74 -7.00
C GLY A 28 20.35 -13.34 -7.63
N ASN A 29 19.85 -14.17 -8.56
CA ASN A 29 18.60 -13.89 -9.30
C ASN A 29 17.37 -13.79 -8.39
N GLN A 30 17.43 -14.42 -7.21
CA GLN A 30 16.33 -14.46 -6.23
C GLN A 30 16.81 -14.20 -4.81
N GLU A 31 18.09 -13.86 -4.61
CA GLU A 31 18.64 -13.70 -3.27
C GLU A 31 19.08 -12.27 -3.04
N TYR A 32 18.61 -11.70 -1.94
CA TYR A 32 19.05 -10.39 -1.51
C TYR A 32 19.23 -10.35 0.01
N TYR A 33 20.16 -9.53 0.45
CA TYR A 33 20.36 -9.20 1.85
C TYR A 33 19.83 -7.80 2.12
N THR A 34 19.36 -7.57 3.33
CA THR A 34 19.07 -6.23 3.82
C THR A 34 19.56 -6.06 5.24
N GLY A 35 19.90 -4.82 5.58
CA GLY A 35 20.40 -4.49 6.90
C GLY A 35 20.69 -2.99 7.00
N LYS A 36 21.24 -2.63 8.15
CA LYS A 36 21.81 -1.31 8.42
C LYS A 36 23.33 -1.42 8.41
N LYS A 37 24.03 -0.41 7.89
CA LYS A 37 25.50 -0.34 7.93
C LYS A 37 26.02 -0.57 9.36
N GLY A 38 26.90 -1.56 9.51
CA GLY A 38 27.47 -1.95 10.82
C GLY A 38 26.53 -2.76 11.73
N GLY A 39 25.32 -3.09 11.26
CA GLY A 39 24.37 -3.96 11.97
C GLY A 39 24.30 -5.37 11.38
N THR A 40 23.36 -6.17 11.91
CA THR A 40 23.06 -7.51 11.41
C THR A 40 22.47 -7.45 9.99
N GLU A 41 22.96 -8.33 9.12
CA GLU A 41 22.36 -8.59 7.81
C GLU A 41 21.36 -9.74 7.88
N TYR A 42 20.28 -9.60 7.13
CA TYR A 42 19.25 -10.62 6.97
C TYR A 42 19.16 -11.01 5.50
N GLN A 43 19.18 -12.31 5.23
CA GLN A 43 19.00 -12.86 3.89
C GLN A 43 17.52 -13.12 3.62
N PHE A 44 17.09 -12.80 2.41
CA PHE A 44 15.75 -13.06 1.90
C PHE A 44 15.83 -13.72 0.52
N THR A 45 14.87 -14.60 0.26
CA THR A 45 14.68 -15.21 -1.05
C THR A 45 13.40 -14.65 -1.68
N TYR A 46 13.54 -14.02 -2.84
CA TYR A 46 12.44 -13.56 -3.66
C TYR A 46 11.79 -14.75 -4.36
N SER A 47 10.51 -14.99 -4.08
CA SER A 47 9.73 -16.08 -4.69
C SER A 47 8.80 -15.61 -5.81
N GLY A 48 8.97 -14.37 -6.30
CA GLY A 48 8.13 -13.84 -7.38
C GLY A 48 8.65 -14.24 -8.76
N ASN A 49 7.74 -14.35 -9.73
CA ASN A 49 8.04 -14.64 -11.13
C ASN A 49 7.80 -13.42 -12.05
N SER A 50 7.90 -12.19 -11.53
CA SER A 50 7.68 -11.00 -12.35
C SER A 50 8.80 -10.82 -13.37
N THR A 51 8.46 -11.01 -14.65
CA THR A 51 9.32 -10.71 -15.81
C THR A 51 9.17 -9.26 -16.29
N ASP A 52 8.36 -8.45 -15.61
CA ASP A 52 8.08 -7.08 -16.00
C ASP A 52 9.18 -6.14 -15.49
N GLU A 53 9.95 -5.55 -16.42
CA GLU A 53 10.98 -4.52 -16.13
C GLU A 53 10.37 -3.22 -15.60
N VAL A 54 9.07 -3.02 -15.79
CA VAL A 54 8.33 -1.91 -15.23
C VAL A 54 7.76 -2.38 -13.91
N LEU A 55 8.45 -2.06 -12.82
CA LEU A 55 7.78 -1.92 -11.52
C LEU A 55 6.70 -0.87 -11.73
N ALA A 56 5.47 -1.31 -12.00
CA ALA A 56 4.32 -0.42 -12.00
C ALA A 56 4.40 0.36 -10.69
N ASP A 57 4.27 1.70 -10.77
CA ASP A 57 4.08 2.50 -9.57
C ASP A 57 3.03 1.76 -8.74
N GLY A 58 3.30 1.47 -7.47
CA GLY A 58 2.47 0.56 -6.67
C GLY A 58 1.00 1.00 -6.62
N ILE A 59 0.73 2.26 -7.00
CA ILE A 59 -0.57 2.90 -7.14
C ILE A 59 -1.17 2.75 -8.55
N ALA A 60 -0.36 2.68 -9.61
CA ALA A 60 -0.81 2.62 -11.00
C ALA A 60 -1.64 1.36 -11.32
N ASN A 61 -1.47 0.28 -10.54
CA ASN A 61 -2.26 -0.95 -10.65
C ASN A 61 -3.47 -1.00 -9.71
N CYS A 62 -3.88 0.13 -9.11
CA CYS A 62 -4.99 0.21 -8.17
C CYS A 62 -6.20 0.98 -8.74
N PRO A 63 -6.96 0.41 -9.69
CA PRO A 63 -8.02 1.13 -10.40
C PRO A 63 -9.12 1.67 -9.47
N LEU A 64 -9.44 0.95 -8.40
CA LEU A 64 -10.42 1.41 -7.41
C LEU A 64 -9.90 2.60 -6.60
N TYR A 65 -8.60 2.68 -6.30
CA TYR A 65 -8.03 3.87 -5.66
C TYR A 65 -8.18 5.09 -6.58
N THR A 66 -7.83 4.95 -7.86
CA THR A 66 -7.98 6.03 -8.84
C THR A 66 -9.43 6.48 -8.95
N LYS A 67 -10.39 5.54 -9.00
CA LYS A 67 -11.83 5.85 -9.00
C LYS A 67 -12.22 6.74 -7.82
N TYR A 68 -11.86 6.34 -6.60
CA TYR A 68 -12.23 7.09 -5.39
C TYR A 68 -11.47 8.40 -5.22
N LEU A 69 -10.23 8.49 -5.71
CA LEU A 69 -9.50 9.74 -5.79
C LEU A 69 -10.21 10.74 -6.72
N THR A 70 -10.67 10.30 -7.90
CA THR A 70 -11.47 11.13 -8.81
C THR A 70 -12.77 11.58 -8.14
N LEU A 71 -13.53 10.67 -7.53
CA LEU A 71 -14.77 11.01 -6.83
C LEU A 71 -14.55 12.04 -5.71
N SER A 72 -13.42 11.93 -4.98
CA SER A 72 -13.10 12.90 -3.92
C SER A 72 -12.87 14.33 -4.43
N GLY A 73 -12.51 14.50 -5.71
CA GLY A 73 -12.38 15.80 -6.36
C GLY A 73 -13.65 16.27 -7.09
N GLU A 74 -14.53 15.36 -7.49
CA GLU A 74 -15.76 15.68 -8.23
C GLU A 74 -16.98 15.92 -7.32
N ASP A 75 -17.04 15.22 -6.19
CA ASP A 75 -18.14 15.31 -5.22
C ASP A 75 -17.62 15.86 -3.89
N GLU A 76 -17.50 17.19 -3.83
CA GLU A 76 -16.96 17.92 -2.67
C GLU A 76 -17.74 17.65 -1.37
N LEU A 77 -19.07 17.42 -1.46
CA LEU A 77 -19.91 17.18 -0.30
C LEU A 77 -19.56 15.85 0.39
N ASN A 78 -19.16 14.84 -0.40
CA ASN A 78 -18.77 13.52 0.11
C ASN A 78 -17.27 13.27 -0.03
N ALA A 79 -16.45 14.30 -0.28
CA ALA A 79 -15.01 14.14 -0.52
C ALA A 79 -14.29 13.36 0.58
N GLN A 80 -14.71 13.54 1.84
CA GLN A 80 -14.17 12.79 2.97
C GLN A 80 -14.52 11.29 2.88
N VAL A 81 -15.76 10.94 2.54
CA VAL A 81 -16.20 9.55 2.32
C VAL A 81 -15.36 8.90 1.23
N TRP A 82 -15.21 9.58 0.09
CA TRP A 82 -14.43 9.10 -1.05
C TRP A 82 -12.95 8.96 -0.72
N THR A 83 -12.39 9.87 0.07
CA THR A 83 -11.01 9.75 0.56
C THR A 83 -10.80 8.49 1.38
N PHE A 84 -11.71 8.16 2.28
CA PHE A 84 -11.63 6.93 3.08
C PHE A 84 -11.81 5.66 2.24
N CYS A 85 -12.75 5.67 1.29
CA CYS A 85 -12.91 4.57 0.33
C CYS A 85 -11.67 4.38 -0.54
N GLY A 86 -11.02 5.47 -0.96
CA GLY A 86 -9.73 5.45 -1.66
C GLY A 86 -8.63 4.85 -0.79
N ALA A 87 -8.53 5.26 0.48
CA ALA A 87 -7.55 4.69 1.42
C ALA A 87 -7.74 3.17 1.59
N ALA A 88 -8.98 2.72 1.74
CA ALA A 88 -9.31 1.29 1.80
C ALA A 88 -8.92 0.55 0.51
N ALA A 89 -9.15 1.15 -0.66
CA ALA A 89 -8.78 0.57 -1.95
C ALA A 89 -7.26 0.46 -2.09
N LEU A 90 -6.52 1.48 -1.67
CA LEU A 90 -5.07 1.51 -1.75
C LEU A 90 -4.43 0.44 -0.87
N VAL A 91 -4.88 0.29 0.38
CA VAL A 91 -4.30 -0.73 1.28
C VAL A 91 -4.62 -2.14 0.79
N LYS A 92 -5.82 -2.41 0.26
CA LYS A 92 -6.15 -3.71 -0.34
C LYS A 92 -5.29 -4.05 -1.55
N CYS A 93 -4.85 -3.02 -2.28
CA CYS A 93 -4.00 -3.18 -3.44
C CYS A 93 -2.52 -3.38 -3.07
N THR A 94 -2.06 -2.80 -1.96
CA THR A 94 -0.63 -2.67 -1.64
C THR A 94 -0.16 -3.51 -0.44
N TYR A 95 -1.07 -3.90 0.46
CA TYR A 95 -0.74 -4.66 1.67
C TYR A 95 -1.09 -6.15 1.46
N ASN A 96 -0.54 -7.01 2.31
CA ASN A 96 -1.05 -8.38 2.43
C ASN A 96 -2.48 -8.39 3.02
N GLU A 97 -3.18 -9.50 2.87
CA GLU A 97 -4.60 -9.60 3.26
C GLU A 97 -4.85 -9.25 4.73
N GLN A 98 -3.99 -9.73 5.65
CA GLN A 98 -4.11 -9.44 7.07
C GLN A 98 -3.99 -7.94 7.35
N GLY A 99 -2.92 -7.29 6.89
CA GLY A 99 -2.69 -5.86 7.12
C GLY A 99 -3.74 -4.98 6.45
N ALA A 100 -4.23 -5.38 5.27
CA ALA A 100 -5.33 -4.69 4.61
C ALA A 100 -6.64 -4.78 5.43
N ASN A 101 -6.95 -5.96 5.98
CA ASN A 101 -8.18 -6.16 6.77
C ASN A 101 -8.17 -5.34 8.07
N GLU A 102 -7.03 -5.30 8.78
CA GLU A 102 -6.89 -4.50 10.01
C GLU A 102 -7.07 -2.99 9.75
N TYR A 103 -6.51 -2.49 8.64
CA TYR A 103 -6.70 -1.10 8.25
C TYR A 103 -8.14 -0.80 7.82
N VAL A 104 -8.73 -1.67 6.99
CA VAL A 104 -10.11 -1.52 6.50
C VAL A 104 -11.10 -1.51 7.66
N ALA A 105 -10.89 -2.32 8.71
CA ALA A 105 -11.70 -2.28 9.93
C ALA A 105 -11.75 -0.86 10.55
N SER A 106 -10.59 -0.21 10.67
CA SER A 106 -10.50 1.16 11.20
C SER A 106 -11.18 2.18 10.28
N VAL A 107 -11.09 1.99 8.97
CA VAL A 107 -11.80 2.83 7.98
C VAL A 107 -13.32 2.69 8.14
N ILE A 108 -13.84 1.47 8.32
CA ILE A 108 -15.28 1.25 8.51
C ILE A 108 -15.79 1.98 9.75
N VAL A 109 -15.10 1.81 10.89
CA VAL A 109 -15.46 2.48 12.15
C VAL A 109 -15.48 4.00 11.97
N THR A 110 -14.48 4.54 11.26
CA THR A 110 -14.38 5.98 11.02
C THR A 110 -15.51 6.47 10.13
N LEU A 111 -15.79 5.80 9.00
CA LEU A 111 -16.90 6.15 8.11
C LEU A 111 -18.24 6.13 8.84
N LYS A 112 -18.53 5.09 9.63
CA LYS A 112 -19.78 4.98 10.40
C LYS A 112 -19.98 6.12 11.40
N SER A 113 -18.91 6.76 11.86
CA SER A 113 -19.02 7.85 12.84
C SER A 113 -19.59 9.15 12.28
N PHE A 114 -19.57 9.33 10.96
CA PHE A 114 -20.00 10.58 10.32
C PHE A 114 -20.93 10.41 9.11
N LEU A 115 -21.17 9.19 8.63
CA LEU A 115 -22.18 8.92 7.60
C LEU A 115 -23.59 9.15 8.15
N GLU A 116 -24.45 9.75 7.32
CA GLU A 116 -25.88 9.91 7.63
C GLU A 116 -26.61 8.55 7.70
N ASP A 117 -26.28 7.63 6.79
CA ASP A 117 -26.72 6.24 6.82
C ASP A 117 -25.53 5.28 7.03
N PRO A 118 -25.26 4.87 8.28
CA PRO A 118 -24.20 3.92 8.59
C PRO A 118 -24.58 2.46 8.28
N SER A 119 -25.83 2.18 7.85
CA SER A 119 -26.26 0.83 7.50
C SER A 119 -25.76 0.39 6.11
N THR A 120 -25.45 1.36 5.24
CA THR A 120 -25.02 1.12 3.87
C THR A 120 -23.55 1.49 3.68
N CYS A 121 -22.76 0.57 3.11
CA CYS A 121 -21.38 0.88 2.74
C CYS A 121 -21.36 1.78 1.48
N PRO A 122 -20.66 2.94 1.51
CA PRO A 122 -20.58 3.84 0.36
C PRO A 122 -19.69 3.31 -0.78
N CYS A 123 -18.87 2.27 -0.54
CA CYS A 123 -17.93 1.72 -1.50
C CYS A 123 -17.87 0.19 -1.47
N THR A 124 -18.97 -0.47 -1.86
CA THR A 124 -19.11 -1.94 -1.79
C THR A 124 -18.16 -2.74 -2.69
N ASP A 125 -17.62 -2.11 -3.72
CA ASP A 125 -16.58 -2.68 -4.60
C ASP A 125 -15.20 -2.74 -3.93
N VAL A 126 -14.99 -1.98 -2.85
CA VAL A 126 -13.77 -2.01 -2.01
C VAL A 126 -14.05 -2.72 -0.71
N ILE A 127 -15.13 -2.37 0.00
CA ILE A 127 -15.52 -2.94 1.28
C ILE A 127 -16.86 -3.67 1.08
N PRO A 128 -16.86 -5.00 0.92
CA PRO A 128 -18.10 -5.75 0.78
C PRO A 128 -19.06 -5.46 1.93
N GLN A 129 -20.36 -5.36 1.64
CA GLN A 129 -21.38 -5.08 2.65
C GLN A 129 -21.34 -6.09 3.82
N THR A 130 -20.97 -7.33 3.55
CA THR A 130 -20.77 -8.35 4.58
C THR A 130 -19.68 -7.97 5.58
N VAL A 131 -18.55 -7.43 5.12
CA VAL A 131 -17.44 -6.95 5.97
C VAL A 131 -17.83 -5.66 6.69
N TRP A 132 -18.56 -4.76 6.01
CA TRP A 132 -19.12 -3.56 6.63
C TRP A 132 -20.03 -3.86 7.81
N ASN A 133 -20.84 -4.91 7.71
CA ASN A 133 -21.81 -5.30 8.74
C ASN A 133 -21.17 -5.95 9.98
N THR A 134 -19.92 -6.40 9.91
CA THR A 134 -19.22 -7.02 11.06
C THR A 134 -18.47 -6.02 11.95
N HIS A 135 -18.51 -4.74 11.61
CA HIS A 135 -17.84 -3.64 12.31
C HIS A 135 -18.86 -2.57 12.69
#